data_AF-A0A7D4B438-F1
#
_entry.id   AF-A0A7D4B438-F1
#
_cell.length_a   1.000
_cell.length_b   1.000
_cell.length_c   1.000
_cell.angle_alpha   90.00
_cell.angle_beta   90.00
_cell.angle_gamma   90.00
#
_symmetry.space_group_name_H-M   'P 1'
#
loop_
_entity.id
_entity.type
_entity.pdbx_description
1 polymer ?
#
loop_
_entity_poly.entity_id
_entity_poly.type
_entity_poly.pdbx_seq_one_letter_code
_entity_poly.pdbx_strand_id
1 'polypeptide(L)'
;MTAGFLSNRDYRESGGGGAIPLFPLVDIGNATTLSAPGTRVTAPQTLTSFGYEPFSAFNILNTNTYQFGDNFTAFLGKHNVTVGTYNELYKYTNGFAPQYYGAFVYNSLQDFYASAATADAPYGYNYTNGALTPASPLMVCARPSVINCATRHCPMARSHMP
;
A
#
# COMPACT_ATOMS: atom_id res chain seq x y z
N MET A 1 25.75 26.08 26.84
CA MET A 1 25.37 25.19 25.73
C MET A 1 24.22 24.26 26.12
N THR A 2 23.23 24.14 25.25
CA THR A 2 22.12 23.20 25.30
C THR A 2 22.03 22.46 23.96
N ALA A 3 21.69 21.18 24.00
CA ALA A 3 21.42 20.40 22.81
C ALA A 3 20.17 19.55 23.03
N GLY A 4 19.37 19.39 21.99
CA GLY A 4 18.10 18.68 22.01
C GLY A 4 17.95 17.78 20.80
N PHE A 5 17.17 16.71 20.98
CA PHE A 5 16.79 15.81 19.90
C PHE A 5 15.31 15.46 20.03
N LEU A 6 14.57 15.62 18.94
CA LEU A 6 13.18 15.24 18.82
C LEU A 6 13.03 14.26 17.66
N SER A 7 12.25 13.21 17.90
CA SER A 7 12.00 12.14 16.94
C SER A 7 10.49 11.93 16.83
N ASN A 8 9.91 12.46 15.76
CA ASN A 8 8.51 12.26 15.43
C ASN A 8 8.40 11.07 14.49
N ARG A 9 7.64 10.06 14.92
CA ARG A 9 7.35 8.86 14.15
C ARG A 9 5.88 8.86 13.80
N ASP A 10 5.55 9.27 12.59
CA ASP A 10 4.21 9.16 12.05
C ASP A 10 4.26 8.07 10.98
N TYR A 11 3.85 6.87 11.34
CA TYR A 11 3.73 5.79 10.38
C TYR A 11 2.36 5.13 10.57
N ARG A 12 1.82 4.65 9.46
CA ARG A 12 0.65 3.79 9.43
C ARG A 12 1.08 2.50 8.74
N GLU A 13 0.51 1.40 9.21
CA GLU A 13 0.71 0.10 8.59
C GLU A 13 -0.62 -0.62 8.46
N SER A 14 -0.72 -1.44 7.43
CA SER A 14 -1.91 -2.21 7.15
C SER A 14 -2.15 -3.29 8.21
N GLY A 15 -3.38 -3.40 8.71
CA GLY A 15 -3.77 -4.46 9.64
C GLY A 15 -3.71 -5.84 8.98
N GLY A 16 -2.71 -6.64 9.33
CA GLY A 16 -2.43 -7.94 8.71
C GLY A 16 -0.94 -8.08 8.39
N GLY A 17 -0.15 -8.37 9.42
CA GLY A 17 1.28 -8.58 9.31
C GLY A 17 1.73 -9.47 10.46
N GLY A 18 2.26 -10.66 10.15
CA GLY A 18 2.57 -11.70 11.13
C GLY A 18 1.65 -12.91 10.99
N ALA A 19 1.01 -13.33 12.09
CA ALA A 19 0.21 -14.56 12.18
C ALA A 19 -1.19 -14.48 11.57
N ILE A 20 -1.68 -13.28 11.23
CA ILE A 20 -2.96 -13.09 10.53
C ILE A 20 -2.63 -12.78 9.06
N PRO A 21 -3.03 -13.64 8.12
CA PRO A 21 -2.78 -13.39 6.70
C PRO A 21 -3.49 -12.11 6.30
N LEU A 22 -2.76 -11.22 5.63
CA LEU A 22 -3.33 -9.99 5.11
C LEU A 22 -4.39 -10.33 4.06
N PHE A 23 -5.62 -9.86 4.30
CA PHE A 23 -6.70 -9.99 3.34
C PHE A 23 -6.69 -8.80 2.36
N PRO A 24 -6.63 -9.03 1.05
CA PRO A 24 -6.59 -7.96 0.04
C PRO A 24 -7.84 -7.08 0.13
N LEU A 25 -7.73 -5.83 -0.32
CA LEU A 25 -8.88 -4.96 -0.46
C LEU A 25 -9.83 -5.58 -1.49
N VAL A 26 -11.10 -5.71 -1.11
CA VAL A 26 -12.21 -6.06 -2.01
C VAL A 26 -13.17 -4.89 -2.01
N ASP A 27 -13.46 -4.38 -3.20
CA ASP A 27 -14.42 -3.31 -3.43
C ASP A 27 -15.53 -3.78 -4.37
N ILE A 28 -16.78 -3.60 -3.96
CA ILE A 28 -17.95 -4.10 -4.68
C ILE A 28 -18.86 -2.93 -5.01
N GLY A 29 -19.13 -2.74 -6.30
CA GLY A 29 -20.05 -1.75 -6.81
C GLY A 29 -21.52 -2.10 -6.57
N ASN A 30 -22.39 -1.12 -6.80
CA ASN A 30 -23.83 -1.23 -6.61
C ASN A 30 -24.61 -1.68 -7.86
N ALA A 31 -23.95 -2.18 -8.91
CA ALA A 31 -24.68 -2.75 -10.04
C ALA A 31 -25.46 -3.99 -9.59
N THR A 32 -26.57 -4.28 -10.27
CA THR A 32 -27.50 -5.36 -9.85
C THR A 32 -27.45 -6.58 -10.75
N THR A 33 -26.72 -6.50 -11.87
CA THR A 33 -26.63 -7.55 -12.88
C THR A 33 -25.22 -8.12 -12.93
N LEU A 34 -25.10 -9.38 -13.35
CA LEU A 34 -23.82 -10.00 -13.70
C LEU A 34 -23.26 -9.29 -14.94
N SER A 35 -22.02 -8.84 -14.84
CA SER A 35 -21.28 -8.23 -15.95
C SER A 35 -20.93 -9.28 -17.00
N ALA A 36 -20.94 -8.91 -18.27
CA ALA A 36 -20.40 -9.79 -19.30
C ALA A 36 -18.90 -10.04 -19.04
N PRO A 37 -18.37 -11.26 -19.29
CA PRO A 37 -16.95 -11.54 -19.09
C PRO A 37 -16.03 -10.52 -19.79
N GLY A 38 -15.00 -10.04 -19.11
CA GLY A 38 -14.07 -9.05 -19.64
C GLY A 38 -14.54 -7.59 -19.59
N THR A 39 -15.75 -7.31 -19.08
CA THR A 39 -16.27 -5.95 -18.87
C THR A 39 -15.59 -5.23 -17.70
N ARG A 40 -14.83 -4.17 -17.99
CA ARG A 40 -14.20 -3.31 -16.96
C ARG A 40 -15.19 -2.88 -15.87
N VAL A 41 -14.68 -2.57 -14.68
CA VAL A 41 -15.49 -1.99 -13.61
C VAL A 41 -15.99 -0.60 -14.02
N THR A 42 -17.31 -0.43 -14.09
CA THR A 42 -18.05 0.79 -14.42
C THR A 42 -19.16 1.10 -13.40
N ALA A 43 -19.24 0.38 -12.28
CA ALA A 43 -20.26 0.64 -11.27
C ALA A 43 -20.18 2.10 -10.79
N PRO A 44 -21.33 2.81 -10.74
CA PRO A 44 -21.32 4.24 -10.45
C PRO A 44 -20.99 4.53 -8.99
N GLN A 45 -21.31 3.61 -8.07
CA GLN A 45 -21.06 3.76 -6.64
C GLN A 45 -20.58 2.45 -6.03
N THR A 46 -19.77 2.54 -4.98
CA THR A 46 -19.41 1.42 -4.12
C THR A 46 -20.59 1.05 -3.22
N LEU A 47 -20.97 -0.22 -3.22
CA LEU A 47 -21.91 -0.79 -2.27
C LEU A 47 -21.22 -1.11 -0.95
N THR A 48 -20.07 -1.77 -1.00
CA THR A 48 -19.30 -2.15 0.19
C THR A 48 -17.83 -2.39 -0.16
N SER A 49 -16.94 -2.12 0.79
CA SER A 49 -15.53 -2.45 0.69
C SER A 49 -15.07 -3.11 1.99
N PHE A 50 -14.17 -4.07 1.88
CA PHE A 50 -13.60 -4.77 3.04
C PHE A 50 -12.20 -5.29 2.74
N GLY A 51 -11.50 -5.71 3.78
CA GLY A 51 -10.07 -6.06 3.70
C GLY A 51 -9.19 -4.93 4.19
N TYR A 52 -8.00 -4.85 3.64
CA TYR A 52 -7.01 -3.89 4.12
C TYR A 52 -7.21 -2.46 3.56
N GLU A 53 -6.75 -1.47 4.32
CA GLU A 53 -6.85 -0.06 3.94
C GLU A 53 -5.73 0.32 2.95
N PRO A 54 -6.06 0.76 1.72
CA PRO A 54 -5.12 0.89 0.61
C PRO A 54 -4.01 1.93 0.81
N PHE A 55 -4.15 2.87 1.74
CA PHE A 55 -3.20 3.96 1.98
C PHE A 55 -2.37 3.80 3.24
N SER A 56 -2.54 2.69 3.96
CA SER A 56 -1.83 2.42 5.21
C SER A 56 -0.57 1.59 5.02
N ALA A 57 -0.43 0.82 3.94
CA ALA A 57 0.77 0.00 3.73
C ALA A 57 2.03 0.86 3.49
N PHE A 58 3.07 0.65 4.31
CA PHE A 58 4.35 1.37 4.22
C PHE A 58 4.20 2.88 4.14
N ASN A 59 3.21 3.43 4.86
CA ASN A 59 2.98 4.86 4.94
C ASN A 59 3.82 5.42 6.09
N ILE A 60 4.92 6.08 5.76
CA ILE A 60 5.92 6.52 6.71
C ILE A 60 6.15 8.02 6.50
N LEU A 61 6.07 8.77 7.59
CA LEU A 61 6.47 10.15 7.71
C LEU A 61 7.25 10.31 9.03
N ASN A 62 8.55 10.14 8.95
CA ASN A 62 9.42 10.29 10.11
C ASN A 62 10.21 11.60 10.01
N THR A 63 10.24 12.34 11.12
CA THR A 63 11.02 13.58 11.23
C THR A 63 11.93 13.50 12.43
N ASN A 64 13.21 13.79 12.21
CA ASN A 64 14.20 13.98 13.25
C ASN A 64 14.61 15.46 13.28
N THR A 65 14.54 16.08 14.44
CA THR A 65 14.98 17.45 14.66
C THR A 65 16.10 17.46 15.68
N TYR A 66 17.23 18.05 15.30
CA TYR A 66 18.39 18.27 16.17
C TYR A 66 18.45 19.76 16.51
N GLN A 67 18.56 20.08 17.79
CA GLN A 67 18.57 21.45 18.29
C GLN A 67 19.89 21.72 18.99
N PHE A 68 20.54 22.84 18.68
CA PHE A 68 21.76 23.27 19.31
C PHE A 68 21.64 24.74 19.69
N GLY A 69 21.73 25.04 20.97
CA GLY A 69 21.73 26.38 21.50
C GLY A 69 22.97 26.65 22.33
N ASP A 70 23.49 27.86 22.27
CA ASP A 70 24.49 28.30 23.23
C ASP A 70 24.23 29.75 23.62
N ASN A 71 24.38 30.04 24.91
CA ASN A 71 24.18 31.38 25.47
C ASN A 71 25.37 31.68 26.37
N PHE A 72 26.10 32.74 26.03
CA PHE A 72 27.20 33.28 26.80
C PHE A 72 26.73 34.53 27.54
N THR A 73 26.90 34.56 28.85
CA THR A 73 26.59 35.72 29.69
C THR A 73 27.88 36.27 30.29
N ALA A 74 28.14 37.56 30.06
CA ALA A 74 29.23 38.28 30.69
C ALA A 74 28.68 39.24 31.77
N PHE A 75 29.33 39.23 32.94
CA PHE A 75 28.99 40.10 34.06
C PHE A 75 29.97 41.27 34.12
N LEU A 76 29.55 42.46 33.66
CA LEU A 76 30.38 43.67 33.60
C LEU A 76 30.00 44.66 34.72
N GLY A 77 30.12 44.21 35.97
CA GLY A 77 29.83 45.04 37.15
C GLY A 77 28.34 45.24 37.40
N LYS A 78 27.77 46.39 37.01
CA LYS A 78 26.33 46.70 37.18
C LYS A 78 25.43 46.18 36.04
N HIS A 79 26.04 45.66 34.97
CA HIS A 79 25.33 45.22 33.76
C HIS A 79 25.63 43.76 33.46
N ASN A 80 24.59 43.02 33.05
CA ASN A 80 24.69 41.65 32.57
C ASN A 80 24.34 41.65 31.08
N VAL A 81 25.25 41.15 30.24
CA VAL A 81 25.04 41.05 28.80
C VAL A 81 25.05 39.58 28.41
N THR A 82 24.00 39.13 27.74
CA THR A 82 23.87 37.75 27.23
C THR A 82 23.78 37.77 25.71
N VAL A 83 24.60 36.95 25.05
CA VAL A 83 24.57 36.71 23.60
C VAL A 83 24.55 35.21 23.38
N GLY A 84 23.76 34.76 22.40
CA GLY A 84 23.69 33.35 22.08
C GLY A 84 23.31 33.06 20.65
N THR A 85 23.39 31.78 20.29
CA THR A 85 22.96 31.23 19.00
C THR A 85 21.99 30.09 19.23
N TYR A 86 21.10 29.87 18.27
CA TYR A 86 20.19 28.75 18.26
C TYR A 86 20.04 28.22 16.83
N ASN A 87 20.29 26.94 16.64
CA ASN A 87 20.35 26.28 15.34
C ASN A 87 19.53 24.99 15.38
N GLU A 88 18.79 24.72 14.31
CA GLU A 88 18.02 23.48 14.17
C GLU A 88 18.32 22.80 12.84
N LEU A 89 18.53 21.49 12.89
CA LEU A 89 18.73 20.65 11.72
C LEU A 89 17.59 19.64 11.63
N TYR A 90 17.01 19.54 10.43
CA TYR A 90 15.86 18.68 10.17
C TYR A 90 16.24 17.56 9.21
N LYS A 91 15.81 16.33 9.53
CA LYS A 91 15.90 15.17 8.64
C LYS A 91 14.55 14.52 8.52
N TYR A 92 14.07 14.43 7.27
CA TYR A 92 12.77 13.85 6.94
C TYR A 92 12.94 12.49 6.24
N THR A 93 11.98 11.61 6.43
CA THR A 93 11.85 10.35 5.69
C THR A 93 10.38 10.16 5.38
N ASN A 94 10.05 10.08 4.09
CA ASN A 94 8.69 9.91 3.61
C ASN A 94 8.60 8.66 2.72
N GLY A 95 7.62 7.80 2.96
CA GLY A 95 7.32 6.60 2.20
C GLY A 95 5.81 6.49 2.02
N PHE A 96 5.37 6.24 0.79
CA PHE A 96 3.95 6.06 0.48
C PHE A 96 3.79 5.03 -0.63
N ALA A 97 3.14 3.91 -0.32
CA ALA A 97 2.92 2.81 -1.25
C ALA A 97 1.43 2.46 -1.32
N PRO A 98 0.63 3.21 -2.09
CA PRO A 98 -0.79 2.95 -2.20
C PRO A 98 -1.04 1.59 -2.87
N GLN A 99 -2.06 0.87 -2.41
CA GLN A 99 -2.48 -0.43 -2.94
C GLN A 99 -1.35 -1.48 -2.98
N TYR A 100 -0.38 -1.39 -2.07
CA TYR A 100 0.81 -2.25 -2.07
C TYR A 100 0.49 -3.75 -2.10
N TYR A 101 -0.59 -4.17 -1.45
CA TYR A 101 -1.00 -5.57 -1.37
C TYR A 101 -2.06 -5.98 -2.41
N GLY A 102 -2.30 -5.13 -3.41
CA GLY A 102 -3.28 -5.35 -4.48
C GLY A 102 -4.72 -5.05 -4.05
N ALA A 103 -5.64 -5.10 -5.00
CA ALA A 103 -7.07 -4.92 -4.75
C ALA A 103 -7.90 -5.68 -5.79
N PHE A 104 -9.05 -6.20 -5.37
CA PHE A 104 -10.07 -6.78 -6.23
C PHE A 104 -11.27 -5.85 -6.31
N VAL A 105 -11.72 -5.54 -7.52
CA VAL A 105 -12.87 -4.64 -7.73
C VAL A 105 -13.90 -5.30 -8.64
N TYR A 106 -15.17 -5.17 -8.26
CA TYR A 106 -16.31 -5.80 -8.90
C TYR A 106 -17.42 -4.78 -9.20
N ASN A 107 -18.22 -4.97 -10.25
CA ASN A 107 -19.36 -4.07 -10.50
C ASN A 107 -20.54 -4.34 -9.56
N SER A 108 -20.73 -5.59 -9.14
CA SER A 108 -21.91 -6.06 -8.41
C SER A 108 -21.57 -7.19 -7.44
N LEU A 109 -22.49 -7.48 -6.52
CA LEU A 109 -22.41 -8.69 -5.69
C LEU A 109 -22.46 -9.96 -6.55
N GLN A 110 -23.18 -9.94 -7.68
CA GLN A 110 -23.27 -11.06 -8.61
C GLN A 110 -21.91 -11.39 -9.23
N ASP A 111 -21.13 -10.37 -9.61
CA ASP A 111 -19.76 -10.54 -10.11
C ASP A 111 -18.83 -11.14 -9.05
N PHE A 112 -18.96 -10.67 -7.80
CA PHE A 112 -18.21 -11.19 -6.66
C PHE A 112 -18.54 -12.66 -6.36
N TYR A 113 -19.82 -13.05 -6.37
CA TYR A 113 -20.21 -14.44 -6.17
C TYR A 113 -19.76 -15.33 -7.33
N ALA A 114 -19.83 -14.83 -8.57
CA ALA A 114 -19.39 -15.57 -9.74
C ALA A 114 -17.87 -15.80 -9.75
N SER A 115 -17.07 -14.85 -9.26
CA SER A 115 -15.61 -15.01 -9.13
C SER A 115 -15.22 -16.02 -8.05
N ALA A 116 -16.01 -16.14 -6.97
CA ALA A 116 -15.81 -17.12 -5.93
C ALA A 116 -16.24 -18.55 -6.33
N ALA A 117 -17.21 -18.67 -7.26
CA ALA A 117 -17.78 -19.96 -7.68
C ALA A 117 -16.93 -20.71 -8.73
N THR A 118 -15.92 -20.06 -9.33
CA THR A 118 -15.08 -20.64 -10.39
C THR A 118 -13.62 -20.64 -9.95
N ALA A 119 -12.95 -21.80 -10.02
CA ALA A 119 -11.53 -21.92 -9.67
C ALA A 119 -10.62 -21.03 -10.54
N ASP A 120 -11.11 -20.69 -11.74
CA ASP A 120 -10.49 -19.85 -12.75
C ASP A 120 -11.11 -18.45 -12.74
N ALA A 121 -11.04 -17.70 -11.64
CA ALA A 121 -11.71 -16.40 -11.40
C ALA A 121 -11.82 -15.44 -12.63
N PRO A 122 -12.90 -15.50 -13.44
CA PRO A 122 -13.04 -14.74 -14.68
C PRO A 122 -13.73 -13.38 -14.49
N TYR A 123 -14.21 -13.09 -13.27
CA TYR A 123 -15.06 -11.93 -12.97
C TYR A 123 -14.44 -10.93 -12.01
N GLY A 124 -13.16 -11.11 -11.62
CA GLY A 124 -12.42 -10.13 -10.83
C GLY A 124 -11.58 -9.21 -11.70
N TYR A 125 -11.28 -8.00 -11.22
CA TYR A 125 -10.23 -7.15 -11.79
C TYR A 125 -9.14 -6.95 -10.74
N ASN A 126 -7.89 -7.11 -11.15
CA ASN A 126 -6.73 -6.79 -10.33
C ASN A 126 -6.23 -5.38 -10.69
N TYR A 127 -6.01 -4.53 -9.68
CA TYR A 127 -5.30 -3.27 -9.84
C TYR A 127 -3.78 -3.55 -9.90
N THR A 128 -3.25 -3.68 -11.11
CA THR A 128 -1.80 -3.74 -11.33
C THR A 128 -1.34 -2.47 -12.06
N ASN A 129 -0.29 -1.82 -11.56
CA ASN A 129 0.29 -0.58 -12.14
C ASN A 129 -0.74 0.52 -12.47
N GLY A 130 -1.68 0.80 -11.56
CA GLY A 130 -2.66 1.89 -11.74
C GLY A 130 -3.73 1.63 -12.80
N ALA A 131 -3.85 0.40 -13.31
CA ALA A 131 -4.87 0.01 -14.26
C ALA A 131 -5.64 -1.24 -13.80
N LEU A 132 -6.96 -1.22 -13.99
CA LEU A 132 -7.81 -2.40 -13.84
C LEU A 132 -7.52 -3.38 -14.99
N THR A 133 -6.92 -4.52 -14.65
CA THR A 133 -6.71 -5.65 -15.57
C THR A 133 -7.65 -6.79 -15.18
N PRO A 134 -8.26 -7.52 -16.14
CA PRO A 134 -9.03 -8.72 -15.82
C PRO A 134 -8.18 -9.66 -14.96
N ALA A 135 -8.72 -10.14 -13.84
CA ALA A 135 -8.10 -11.19 -13.05
C ALA A 135 -7.93 -12.39 -13.98
N SER A 136 -6.67 -12.69 -14.32
CA SER A 136 -6.39 -13.89 -15.08
C SER A 136 -6.62 -15.09 -14.16
N PRO A 137 -7.15 -16.21 -14.65
CA PRO A 137 -7.37 -17.43 -13.86
C PRO A 137 -6.05 -18.03 -13.32
N LEU A 138 -4.91 -17.55 -13.80
CA LEU A 138 -3.57 -17.92 -13.37
C LEU A 138 -2.88 -16.74 -12.67
N MET A 139 -3.29 -16.42 -11.45
CA MET A 139 -2.42 -15.72 -10.51
C MET A 139 -2.09 -16.65 -9.34
N VAL A 140 -1.42 -17.75 -9.68
CA VAL A 140 -0.58 -18.47 -8.71
C VAL A 140 0.46 -17.47 -8.23
N CYS A 141 0.33 -17.08 -6.97
CA CYS A 141 1.41 -16.60 -6.12
C CYS A 141 2.40 -15.64 -6.81
N ALA A 142 2.06 -14.35 -6.90
CA ALA A 142 3.10 -13.33 -7.05
C ALA A 142 3.89 -13.22 -5.72
N ARG A 143 4.69 -14.25 -5.42
CA ARG A 143 5.83 -14.11 -4.52
C ARG A 143 6.86 -13.24 -5.25
N PRO A 144 7.43 -12.20 -4.60
CA PRO A 144 8.49 -11.43 -5.23
C PRO A 144 9.75 -12.29 -5.19
N SER A 145 10.01 -12.99 -6.29
CA SER A 145 11.26 -13.71 -6.47
C SER A 145 11.66 -13.70 -7.93
N VAL A 146 12.42 -12.66 -8.28
CA VAL A 146 13.63 -12.75 -9.10
C VAL A 146 13.49 -13.30 -10.53
N ILE A 147 13.69 -12.41 -11.51
CA ILE A 147 14.30 -12.68 -12.84
C ILE A 147 13.43 -13.40 -13.89
N ASN A 148 12.90 -12.57 -14.79
CA ASN A 148 13.13 -12.58 -16.24
C ASN A 148 12.30 -13.50 -17.17
N CYS A 149 11.85 -12.81 -18.24
CA CYS A 149 11.66 -13.26 -19.60
C CYS A 149 10.57 -14.30 -19.93
N ALA A 150 9.54 -13.76 -20.60
CA ALA A 150 9.23 -14.04 -21.99
C ALA A 150 8.93 -15.50 -22.40
N THR A 151 7.71 -15.65 -22.93
CA THR A 151 7.38 -16.59 -24.01
C THR A 151 7.87 -18.02 -23.83
N ARG A 152 7.02 -18.88 -23.27
CA ARG A 152 6.87 -20.22 -23.84
C ARG A 152 5.53 -20.84 -23.46
N HIS A 153 4.88 -21.31 -24.50
CA HIS A 153 3.71 -22.17 -24.53
C HIS A 153 3.53 -23.05 -23.29
N CYS A 154 2.32 -23.08 -22.76
CA CYS A 154 1.83 -24.18 -21.96
C CYS A 154 1.39 -25.30 -22.93
N PRO A 155 2.08 -26.45 -23.04
CA PRO A 155 1.58 -27.53 -23.88
C PRO A 155 0.49 -28.27 -23.12
N MET A 156 -0.69 -28.38 -23.75
CA MET A 156 -1.79 -29.25 -23.34
C MET A 156 -1.28 -30.67 -23.05
N ALA A 157 -1.71 -31.22 -21.92
CA ALA A 157 -1.45 -32.61 -21.54
C ALA A 157 -1.95 -33.57 -22.62
N ARG A 158 -1.01 -34.25 -23.29
CA ARG A 158 -1.28 -35.38 -24.19
C ARG A 158 -1.17 -36.65 -23.37
N SER A 159 -2.28 -37.35 -23.19
CA SER A 159 -2.31 -38.68 -22.55
C SER A 159 -1.66 -39.72 -23.46
N HIS A 160 -0.55 -40.28 -23.03
CA HIS A 160 -0.05 -41.60 -23.42
C HIS A 160 0.84 -42.10 -22.29
N MET A 161 0.40 -43.17 -21.61
CA MET A 161 1.28 -44.03 -20.83
C MET A 161 1.23 -45.44 -21.43
N PRO A 162 2.35 -46.17 -21.39
CA PRO A 162 2.52 -47.50 -22.00
C PRO A 162 1.72 -48.60 -21.30
#